data_AF-A0A6J1DEG4-F1
#
_entry.id   AF-A0A6J1DEG4-F1
#
_cell.length_a   1.000
_cell.length_b   1.000
_cell.length_c   1.000
_cell.angle_alpha   90.00
_cell.angle_beta   90.00
_cell.angle_gamma   90.00
#
_symmetry.space_group_name_H-M   'P 1'
#
loop_
_entity.id
_entity.type
_entity.pdbx_description
1 polymer ?
#
loop_
_entity_poly.entity_id
_entity_poly.type
_entity_poly.pdbx_seq_one_letter_code
_entity_poly.pdbx_strand_id
1 'polypeptide(L)'
;MRTSESSLSNSLDQFQKIRIAGDGRCLFRSVVHGACLRSGKPAPSEVLQKQLADNLRENVANELMKRRLDTERFIEGDFSQYVRRMRQPHVWGGEPELLMSSHVLQMPISVYMWDKNTANLKLIAEYGQEYGKENAIRVLFHSYGHYDSLKAPCS
;
A
#
# COMPACT_ATOMS: atom_id res chain seq x y z
N MET A 1 -12.54 -19.97 33.30
CA MET A 1 -11.98 -20.61 32.10
C MET A 1 -11.60 -19.50 31.13
N ARG A 2 -10.31 -19.36 30.79
CA ARG A 2 -9.79 -18.35 29.87
C ARG A 2 -10.11 -18.79 28.43
N THR A 3 -10.86 -18.00 27.67
CA THR A 3 -10.90 -18.12 26.22
C THR A 3 -9.71 -17.36 25.66
N SER A 4 -8.72 -18.10 25.17
CA SER A 4 -7.60 -17.58 24.42
C SER A 4 -8.08 -17.13 23.03
N GLU A 5 -8.07 -15.82 22.79
CA GLU A 5 -8.10 -15.28 21.44
C GLU A 5 -6.82 -15.72 20.73
N SER A 6 -6.95 -16.41 19.58
CA SER A 6 -5.78 -16.80 18.80
C SER A 6 -5.20 -15.55 18.14
N SER A 7 -4.20 -14.96 18.77
CA SER A 7 -3.29 -14.04 18.09
C SER A 7 -2.58 -14.82 16.99
N LEU A 8 -2.98 -14.59 15.73
CA LEU A 8 -2.18 -15.00 14.59
C LEU A 8 -0.80 -14.35 14.76
N SER A 9 0.19 -15.16 15.15
CA SER A 9 1.56 -14.71 15.28
C SER A 9 2.05 -14.35 13.89
N ASN A 10 2.02 -13.06 13.57
CA ASN A 10 2.62 -12.51 12.35
C ASN A 10 4.14 -12.53 12.50
N SER A 11 4.77 -13.69 12.73
CA SER A 11 6.24 -13.78 12.75
C SER A 11 6.80 -13.53 11.34
N LEU A 12 7.98 -12.91 11.26
CA LEU A 12 8.70 -12.71 10.00
C LEU A 12 8.85 -13.97 9.15
N ASP A 13 8.83 -15.16 9.78
CA ASP A 13 9.09 -16.43 9.10
C ASP A 13 8.05 -16.75 8.03
N GLN A 14 6.94 -16.02 8.00
CA GLN A 14 5.87 -16.20 7.02
C GLN A 14 5.98 -15.23 5.83
N PHE A 15 6.46 -13.99 6.01
CA PHE A 15 6.43 -12.99 4.94
C PHE A 15 7.79 -12.75 4.30
N GLN A 16 7.85 -12.88 2.97
CA GLN A 16 9.03 -12.50 2.19
C GLN A 16 8.97 -11.00 1.85
N LYS A 17 9.98 -10.25 2.30
CA LYS A 17 10.17 -8.85 1.89
C LYS A 17 10.71 -8.75 0.47
N ILE A 18 10.09 -7.92 -0.35
CA ILE A 18 10.51 -7.59 -1.71
C ILE A 18 10.91 -6.12 -1.73
N ARG A 19 12.19 -5.87 -2.05
CA ARG A 19 12.74 -4.52 -2.09
C ARG A 19 12.20 -3.76 -3.30
N ILE A 20 11.76 -2.54 -3.07
CA ILE A 20 11.29 -1.60 -4.09
C ILE A 20 12.31 -0.47 -4.25
N ALA A 21 12.44 0.06 -5.46
CA ALA A 21 13.29 1.23 -5.73
C ALA A 21 12.90 2.42 -4.84
N GLY A 22 13.89 3.02 -4.17
CA GLY A 22 13.73 4.19 -3.30
C GLY A 22 13.61 5.51 -4.07
N ASP A 23 12.60 5.63 -4.92
CA ASP A 23 12.25 6.85 -5.64
C ASP A 23 10.88 7.37 -5.17
N GLY A 24 10.44 8.52 -5.70
CA GLY A 24 9.15 9.10 -5.34
C GLY A 24 7.93 8.24 -5.69
N ARG A 25 8.11 7.08 -6.34
CA ARG A 25 7.04 6.12 -6.68
C ARG A 25 7.00 4.91 -5.75
N CYS A 26 7.84 4.83 -4.72
CA CYS A 26 7.99 3.63 -3.89
C CYS A 26 6.64 3.06 -3.39
N LEU A 27 5.73 3.91 -2.92
CA LEU A 27 4.38 3.51 -2.50
C LEU A 27 3.62 2.83 -3.65
N PHE A 28 3.48 3.52 -4.78
CA PHE A 28 2.73 3.01 -5.93
C PHE A 28 3.38 1.75 -6.51
N ARG A 29 4.71 1.69 -6.59
CA ARG A 29 5.48 0.50 -7.00
C ARG A 29 5.20 -0.69 -6.08
N SER A 30 5.22 -0.47 -4.76
CA SER A 30 4.91 -1.50 -3.76
C SER A 30 3.48 -2.04 -3.93
N VAL A 31 2.51 -1.16 -4.14
CA VAL A 31 1.11 -1.54 -4.36
C VAL A 31 0.92 -2.32 -5.65
N VAL A 32 1.44 -1.86 -6.80
CA VAL A 32 1.28 -2.59 -8.07
C VAL A 32 2.02 -3.92 -8.06
N HIS A 33 3.17 -3.99 -7.38
CA HIS A 33 3.89 -5.24 -7.19
C HIS A 33 3.04 -6.23 -6.38
N GLY A 34 2.47 -5.80 -5.24
CA GLY A 34 1.59 -6.64 -4.44
C GLY A 34 0.31 -7.06 -5.16
N ALA A 35 -0.28 -6.18 -5.98
CA ALA A 35 -1.41 -6.51 -6.84
C ALA A 35 -1.07 -7.61 -7.86
N CYS A 36 0.12 -7.55 -8.49
CA CYS A 36 0.59 -8.59 -9.41
C CYS A 36 0.75 -9.94 -8.70
N LEU A 37 1.36 -9.95 -7.52
CA LEU A 37 1.51 -11.16 -6.70
C LEU A 37 0.15 -11.77 -6.36
N ARG A 38 -0.81 -10.94 -5.95
CA ARG A 38 -2.18 -11.36 -5.64
C ARG A 38 -2.87 -12.02 -6.84
N SER A 39 -2.65 -11.49 -8.04
CA SER A 39 -3.21 -12.05 -9.28
C SER A 39 -2.46 -13.27 -9.82
N GLY A 40 -1.45 -13.80 -9.11
CA GLY A 40 -0.62 -14.91 -9.60
C GLY A 40 0.26 -14.55 -10.80
N LYS A 41 0.42 -13.26 -11.10
CA LYS A 41 1.26 -12.79 -12.20
C LYS A 41 2.73 -12.78 -11.77
N PRO A 42 3.67 -12.98 -12.71
CA PRO A 42 5.09 -12.82 -12.39
C PRO A 42 5.38 -11.41 -11.88
N ALA A 43 6.43 -11.29 -11.07
CA ALA A 43 6.90 -10.00 -10.59
C ALA A 43 7.22 -9.08 -11.78
N PRO A 44 6.63 -7.87 -11.84
CA PRO A 44 6.88 -6.95 -12.94
C PRO A 44 8.35 -6.52 -12.96
N SER A 45 8.93 -6.36 -14.16
CA SER A 45 10.26 -5.77 -14.33
C SER A 45 10.29 -4.34 -13.80
N GLU A 46 11.48 -3.80 -13.51
CA GLU A 46 11.64 -2.41 -13.04
C GLU A 46 10.99 -1.37 -13.96
N VAL A 47 11.09 -1.56 -15.28
CA VAL A 47 10.47 -0.70 -16.29
C VAL A 47 8.95 -0.79 -16.21
N LEU A 48 8.41 -2.01 -16.11
CA LEU A 48 6.96 -2.21 -16.03
C LEU A 48 6.40 -1.71 -14.68
N GLN A 49 7.12 -1.91 -13.58
CA GLN A 49 6.76 -1.35 -12.28
C GLN A 49 6.63 0.17 -12.33
N LYS A 50 7.57 0.85 -12.99
CA LYS A 50 7.52 2.31 -13.16
C LYS A 50 6.25 2.73 -13.91
N GLN A 51 5.96 2.08 -15.04
CA GLN A 51 4.78 2.38 -15.85
C GLN A 51 3.47 2.12 -15.09
N LEU A 52 3.36 0.96 -14.43
CA LEU A 52 2.19 0.62 -13.63
C LEU A 52 2.01 1.56 -12.45
N ALA A 53 3.10 1.98 -11.79
CA ALA A 53 3.06 2.93 -10.69
C ALA A 53 2.59 4.31 -11.14
N ASP A 54 3.05 4.81 -12.29
CA ASP A 54 2.62 6.09 -12.85
C ASP A 54 1.14 6.04 -13.27
N ASN A 55 0.69 4.93 -13.85
CA ASN A 55 -0.72 4.72 -14.19
C ASN A 55 -1.61 4.65 -12.93
N LEU A 56 -1.17 3.92 -11.90
CA LEU A 56 -1.91 3.85 -10.63
C LEU A 56 -2.00 5.23 -9.98
N ARG A 57 -0.90 5.99 -9.96
CA ARG A 57 -0.86 7.37 -9.43
C ARG A 57 -1.87 8.27 -10.13
N GLU A 58 -1.94 8.21 -11.47
CA GLU A 58 -2.90 8.99 -12.25
C GLU A 58 -4.35 8.64 -11.88
N ASN A 59 -4.65 7.34 -11.74
CA ASN A 59 -5.97 6.88 -11.34
C ASN A 59 -6.32 7.23 -9.89
N VAL A 60 -5.34 7.18 -8.98
CA VAL A 60 -5.51 7.60 -7.58
C VAL A 60 -5.84 9.09 -7.49
N ALA A 61 -5.15 9.93 -8.26
CA ALA A 61 -5.47 11.35 -8.33
C ALA A 61 -6.86 11.63 -8.91
N ASN A 62 -7.32 10.81 -9.88
CA ASN A 62 -8.70 10.87 -10.37
C ASN A 62 -9.72 10.45 -9.30
N GLU A 63 -9.43 9.39 -8.55
CA GLU A 63 -10.32 8.88 -7.50
C GLU A 63 -10.41 9.86 -6.32
N LEU A 64 -9.31 10.54 -5.96
CA LEU A 64 -9.34 11.67 -5.01
C LEU A 64 -10.34 12.74 -5.44
N MET A 65 -10.26 13.20 -6.70
CA MET A 65 -11.18 14.22 -7.22
C MET A 65 -12.65 13.76 -7.18
N LYS A 66 -12.90 12.50 -7.55
CA LYS A 66 -14.23 11.90 -7.52
C LYS A 66 -14.80 11.83 -6.09
N ARG A 67 -13.94 11.63 -5.09
CA ARG A 67 -14.30 11.48 -3.68
C ARG A 67 -14.01 12.72 -2.84
N ARG A 68 -13.86 13.89 -3.48
CA ARG A 68 -13.44 15.13 -2.82
C ARG A 68 -14.20 15.43 -1.53
N LEU A 69 -15.52 15.28 -1.53
CA LEU A 69 -16.37 15.55 -0.36
C LEU A 69 -15.99 14.74 0.88
N ASP A 70 -15.50 13.52 0.68
CA ASP A 70 -15.11 12.62 1.76
C ASP A 70 -13.65 12.82 2.18
N THR A 71 -12.78 13.18 1.22
CA THR A 71 -11.32 13.20 1.40
C THR A 71 -10.74 14.57 1.73
N GLU A 72 -11.35 15.67 1.27
CA GLU A 72 -10.75 17.01 1.31
C GLU A 72 -10.40 17.47 2.73
N ARG A 73 -11.25 17.16 3.72
CA ARG A 73 -11.01 17.50 5.13
C ARG A 73 -9.77 16.82 5.74
N PHE A 74 -9.25 15.77 5.11
CA PHE A 74 -8.05 15.05 5.55
C PHE A 74 -6.79 15.46 4.79
N ILE A 75 -6.92 16.36 3.81
CA ILE A 75 -5.81 16.88 3.03
C ILE A 75 -5.39 18.24 3.57
N GLU A 76 -4.09 18.39 3.85
CA GLU A 76 -3.53 19.66 4.28
C GLU A 76 -3.35 20.63 3.10
N GLY A 77 -3.90 21.84 3.25
CA GLY A 77 -3.80 22.92 2.26
C GLY A 77 -4.86 22.85 1.16
N ASP A 78 -4.56 23.44 0.00
CA ASP A 78 -5.48 23.44 -1.13
C ASP A 78 -5.57 22.06 -1.79
N PHE A 79 -6.77 21.48 -1.80
CA PHE A 79 -7.04 20.15 -2.34
C PHE A 79 -6.65 20.02 -3.81
N SER A 80 -6.97 21.04 -4.63
CA SER A 80 -6.71 20.98 -6.07
C SER A 80 -5.21 20.99 -6.36
N GLN A 81 -4.44 21.80 -5.63
CA GLN A 81 -2.99 21.83 -5.68
C GLN A 81 -2.37 20.53 -5.14
N TYR A 82 -2.94 19.94 -4.09
CA TYR A 82 -2.51 18.63 -3.59
C TYR A 82 -2.65 17.57 -4.68
N VAL A 83 -3.82 17.41 -5.29
CA VAL A 83 -4.06 16.44 -6.37
C VAL A 83 -3.14 16.70 -7.55
N ARG A 84 -2.97 17.95 -7.97
CA ARG A 84 -2.06 18.33 -9.07
C ARG A 84 -0.61 17.92 -8.78
N ARG A 85 -0.15 18.10 -7.53
CA ARG A 85 1.18 17.66 -7.09
C ARG A 85 1.27 16.14 -7.04
N MET A 86 0.23 15.46 -6.56
CA MET A 86 0.24 14.00 -6.43
C MET A 86 0.40 13.28 -7.77
N ARG A 87 -0.04 13.89 -8.89
CA ARG A 87 0.23 13.37 -10.24
C ARG A 87 1.71 13.38 -10.62
N GLN A 88 2.54 14.19 -9.96
CA GLN A 88 3.95 14.29 -10.29
C GLN A 88 4.72 13.06 -9.80
N PRO A 89 5.52 12.39 -10.64
CA PRO A 89 6.04 11.08 -10.28
C PRO A 89 7.10 11.05 -9.16
N HIS A 90 7.65 12.21 -8.81
CA HIS A 90 8.63 12.36 -7.73
C HIS A 90 7.98 12.65 -6.37
N VAL A 91 6.67 12.91 -6.33
CA VAL A 91 5.93 13.22 -5.10
C VAL A 91 5.62 11.94 -4.36
N TRP A 92 5.94 11.89 -3.07
CA TRP A 92 5.71 10.73 -2.22
C TRP A 92 4.22 10.64 -1.88
N GLY A 93 3.67 9.43 -1.93
CA GLY A 93 2.31 9.17 -1.47
C GLY A 93 2.26 8.83 0.01
N GLY A 94 1.07 8.85 0.60
CA GLY A 94 0.82 8.42 1.97
C GLY A 94 -0.51 7.71 2.13
N GLU A 95 -1.15 7.90 3.29
CA GLU A 95 -2.41 7.26 3.65
C GLU A 95 -3.57 7.59 2.68
N PRO A 96 -3.77 8.85 2.22
CA PRO A 96 -4.82 9.15 1.24
C PRO A 96 -4.64 8.34 -0.05
N GLU A 97 -3.41 8.22 -0.54
CA GLU A 97 -3.09 7.44 -1.74
C GLU A 97 -3.30 5.94 -1.54
N LEU A 98 -3.02 5.39 -0.36
CA LEU A 98 -3.28 3.98 -0.03
C LEU A 98 -4.78 3.69 -0.02
N LEU A 99 -5.57 4.54 0.63
CA LEU A 99 -7.03 4.40 0.63
C LEU A 99 -7.59 4.46 -0.79
N MET A 100 -7.18 5.46 -1.58
CA MET A 100 -7.64 5.57 -2.97
C MET A 100 -7.14 4.42 -3.85
N SER A 101 -5.93 3.92 -3.63
CA SER A 101 -5.41 2.74 -4.34
C SER A 101 -6.29 1.51 -4.11
N SER A 102 -6.82 1.35 -2.89
CA SER A 102 -7.73 0.25 -2.57
C SER A 102 -9.03 0.33 -3.38
N HIS A 103 -9.58 1.53 -3.57
CA HIS A 103 -10.76 1.76 -4.40
C HIS A 103 -10.48 1.58 -5.90
N VAL A 104 -9.35 2.09 -6.39
CA VAL A 104 -8.96 1.98 -7.81
C VAL A 104 -8.74 0.53 -8.21
N LEU A 105 -8.09 -0.26 -7.35
CA LEU A 105 -7.79 -1.66 -7.63
C LEU A 105 -8.93 -2.60 -7.21
N GLN A 106 -9.86 -2.13 -6.37
CA GLN A 106 -10.87 -2.95 -5.69
C GLN A 106 -10.24 -4.11 -4.93
N MET A 107 -9.21 -3.80 -4.13
CA MET A 107 -8.46 -4.79 -3.35
C MET A 107 -8.14 -4.23 -1.96
N PRO A 108 -8.25 -5.03 -0.89
CA PRO A 108 -7.82 -4.61 0.43
C PRO A 108 -6.30 -4.43 0.47
N ILE A 109 -5.84 -3.46 1.26
CA ILE A 109 -4.42 -3.15 1.48
C ILE A 109 -4.13 -3.22 2.98
N SER A 110 -3.07 -3.93 3.34
CA SER A 110 -2.55 -4.03 4.71
C SER A 110 -1.15 -3.41 4.78
N VAL A 111 -0.97 -2.46 5.70
CA VAL A 111 0.30 -1.77 5.92
C VAL A 111 0.97 -2.33 7.15
N TYR A 112 2.17 -2.87 6.97
CA TYR A 112 2.99 -3.38 8.06
C TYR A 112 4.15 -2.44 8.33
N MET A 113 4.64 -2.45 9.56
CA MET A 113 5.88 -1.79 9.96
C MET A 113 6.72 -2.74 10.81
N TRP A 114 8.05 -2.62 10.71
CA TRP A 114 8.96 -3.35 11.58
C TRP A 114 8.95 -2.75 12.99
N ASP A 115 8.51 -3.53 13.98
CA ASP A 115 8.61 -3.16 15.39
C ASP A 115 9.94 -3.68 15.97
N LYS A 116 10.82 -2.74 16.32
CA LYS A 116 12.14 -3.03 16.88
C LYS A 116 12.06 -3.63 18.29
N ASN A 117 11.00 -3.35 19.04
CA ASN A 117 10.87 -3.82 20.42
C ASN A 117 10.50 -5.30 20.48
N THR A 118 9.59 -5.72 19.58
CA THR A 118 9.13 -7.10 19.49
C THR A 118 9.90 -7.93 18.45
N ALA A 119 10.82 -7.28 17.71
CA ALA A 119 11.53 -7.86 16.58
C ALA A 119 10.55 -8.55 15.60
N ASN A 120 9.44 -7.87 15.29
CA ASN A 120 8.38 -8.46 14.48
C ASN A 120 7.64 -7.46 13.58
N LEU A 121 6.89 -7.96 12.59
CA LEU A 121 6.00 -7.15 11.77
C LEU A 121 4.71 -6.83 12.54
N LYS A 122 4.40 -5.54 12.63
CA LYS A 122 3.14 -5.03 13.18
C LYS A 122 2.26 -4.51 12.05
N LEU A 123 1.01 -4.98 12.00
CA LEU A 123 -0.03 -4.37 11.16
C LEU A 123 -0.39 -3.00 11.77
N ILE A 124 -0.19 -1.93 11.00
CA ILE A 124 -0.40 -0.55 11.48
C ILE A 124 -1.60 0.13 10.85
N ALA A 125 -2.04 -0.32 9.66
CA ALA A 125 -3.22 0.21 9.00
C ALA A 125 -3.80 -0.80 8.00
N GLU A 126 -5.10 -0.67 7.74
CA GLU A 126 -5.83 -1.45 6.75
C GLU A 126 -6.78 -0.55 5.96
N TYR A 127 -6.89 -0.79 4.66
CA TYR A 127 -7.75 -0.04 3.75
C TYR A 127 -8.52 -0.99 2.83
N GLY A 128 -9.71 -0.59 2.37
CA GLY A 128 -10.47 -1.32 1.37
C GLY A 128 -11.06 -2.66 1.85
N GLN A 129 -11.38 -2.78 3.14
CA GLN A 129 -11.93 -4.01 3.74
C GLN A 129 -13.30 -4.39 3.13
N GLU A 130 -14.00 -3.45 2.50
CA GLU A 130 -15.21 -3.68 1.71
C GLU A 130 -14.95 -4.55 0.45
N TYR A 131 -13.71 -4.64 0.00
CA TYR A 131 -13.30 -5.47 -1.15
C TYR A 131 -12.85 -6.88 -0.77
N GLY A 132 -13.01 -7.23 0.51
CA GLY A 132 -12.65 -8.53 1.07
C GLY A 132 -11.68 -8.41 2.24
N LYS A 133 -11.56 -9.51 3.01
CA LYS A 133 -10.67 -9.62 4.18
C LYS A 133 -9.47 -10.53 3.94
N GLU A 134 -9.46 -11.22 2.80
CA GLU A 134 -8.46 -12.22 2.45
C GLU A 134 -7.55 -11.72 1.34
N ASN A 135 -6.32 -12.26 1.34
CA ASN A 135 -5.33 -12.03 0.28
C ASN A 135 -5.13 -10.53 -0.06
N ALA A 136 -4.98 -9.69 0.95
CA ALA A 136 -4.70 -8.27 0.79
C ALA A 136 -3.36 -8.01 0.10
N ILE A 137 -3.26 -6.86 -0.56
CA ILE A 137 -1.98 -6.28 -0.98
C ILE A 137 -1.24 -5.88 0.31
N ARG A 138 -0.03 -6.40 0.51
CA ARG A 138 0.73 -6.14 1.73
C ARG A 138 1.93 -5.26 1.42
N VAL A 139 2.02 -4.14 2.10
CA VAL A 139 3.13 -3.19 1.97
C VAL A 139 3.86 -3.05 3.30
N LEU A 140 5.17 -2.86 3.26
CA LEU A 140 6.01 -2.61 4.42
C LEU A 140 6.42 -1.14 4.43
N PHE A 141 5.92 -0.39 5.40
CA PHE A 141 6.32 0.98 5.66
C PHE A 141 7.59 1.04 6.52
N HIS A 142 8.53 1.89 6.10
CA HIS A 142 9.71 2.22 6.87
C HIS A 142 9.60 3.65 7.41
N SER A 143 10.03 3.89 8.65
CA SER A 143 9.88 5.18 9.34
C SER A 143 10.54 6.38 8.66
N TYR A 144 11.39 6.15 7.66
CA TYR A 144 12.01 7.18 6.83
C TYR A 144 11.23 7.48 5.53
N GLY A 145 10.00 6.99 5.39
CA GLY A 145 9.09 7.32 4.28
C GLY A 145 9.14 6.38 3.07
N HIS A 146 9.78 5.21 3.20
CA HIS A 146 9.88 4.22 2.10
C HIS A 146 8.87 3.09 2.25
N TYR A 147 8.45 2.53 1.12
CA TYR A 147 7.58 1.37 1.06
C TYR A 147 8.23 0.24 0.27
N ASP A 148 8.32 -0.93 0.90
CA ASP A 148 8.61 -2.21 0.24
C ASP A 148 7.32 -3.03 0.10
N SER A 149 7.35 -4.11 -0.68
CA SER A 149 6.22 -5.06 -0.79
C SER A 149 6.46 -6.29 0.09
N LEU A 150 5.39 -6.90 0.59
CA LEU A 150 5.43 -8.14 1.34
C LEU A 150 4.67 -9.23 0.58
N LYS A 151 5.30 -10.39 0.42
CA LYS A 151 4.67 -11.59 -0.14
C LYS A 151 4.35 -12.56 1.01
N ALA A 152 3.10 -12.97 1.11
CA ALA A 152 2.67 -14.05 2.00
C ALA A 152 3.31 -15.38 1.60
N PRO A 153 3.51 -16.32 2.53
CA PRO A 153 4.06 -17.62 2.19
C PRO A 153 3.05 -18.35 1.27
N CYS A 154 3.55 -19.11 0.31
CA CYS A 154 2.70 -20.02 -0.44
C CYS A 154 2.25 -21.12 0.53
N SER A 155 0.95 -21.17 0.81
CA SER A 155 0.25 -22.30 1.44
C SER A 155 0.14 -23.47 0.48
#